data_AF-A0A3B0UJY6-F1
#
_entry.id   AF-A0A3B0UJY6-F1
#
_cell.length_a   1.000
_cell.length_b   1.000
_cell.length_c   1.000
_cell.angle_alpha   90.00
_cell.angle_beta   90.00
_cell.angle_gamma   90.00
#
_symmetry.space_group_name_H-M   'P 1'
#
loop_
_entity.id
_entity.type
_entity.pdbx_description
1 polymer ?
#
loop_
_entity_poly.entity_id
_entity_poly.type
_entity_poly.pdbx_seq_one_letter_code
_entity_poly.pdbx_strand_id
1 'polypeptide(L)'
;MAVVSILLSIPAVQTKLGKTATSYLQKEFDVDINVDKVDLSFLGNVQLKDILIKNHHADTLIYVRNLTTSVFSYRNMVNSKLDFGQISLNGFILNINTYKGETDDALTIFVDKFDDGVKTDKPS
;
A
#
# COMPACT_ATOMS: atom_id res chain seq x y z
N MET A 1 -5.13 -10.48 23.83
CA MET A 1 -5.39 -10.72 22.39
C MET A 1 -6.78 -10.28 21.96
N ALA A 2 -7.88 -10.82 22.53
CA ALA A 2 -9.25 -10.44 22.14
C ALA A 2 -9.56 -8.93 22.23
N VAL A 3 -9.12 -8.24 23.28
CA VAL A 3 -9.35 -6.79 23.46
C VAL A 3 -8.70 -5.96 22.34
N VAL A 4 -7.49 -6.32 21.91
CA VAL A 4 -6.79 -5.63 20.82
C VAL A 4 -7.53 -5.85 19.50
N SER A 5 -7.96 -7.08 19.22
CA SER A 5 -8.77 -7.38 18.04
C SER A 5 -10.07 -6.56 18.02
N ILE A 6 -10.77 -6.45 19.15
CA ILE A 6 -12.00 -5.64 19.25
C ILE A 6 -11.72 -4.16 18.94
N LEU A 7 -10.64 -3.59 19.49
CA LEU A 7 -10.26 -2.20 19.21
C LEU A 7 -9.92 -1.99 17.73
N LEU A 8 -9.20 -2.94 17.11
CA LEU A 8 -8.84 -2.90 15.69
C LEU A 8 -10.03 -3.15 14.76
N SER A 9 -11.12 -3.75 15.25
CA SER A 9 -12.38 -3.89 14.52
C SER A 9 -13.21 -2.60 14.48
N ILE A 10 -12.89 -1.58 15.29
CA ILE A 10 -13.65 -0.33 15.32
C ILE A 10 -13.42 0.43 14.01
N PRO A 11 -14.47 0.76 13.21
CA PRO A 11 -14.29 1.39 11.90
C PRO A 11 -13.49 2.70 11.94
N ALA A 12 -13.70 3.53 12.96
CA ALA A 12 -12.94 4.77 13.14
C ALA A 12 -11.43 4.53 13.34
N VAL A 13 -11.06 3.44 14.03
CA VAL A 13 -9.65 3.03 14.21
C VAL A 13 -9.08 2.57 12.88
N GLN A 14 -9.82 1.73 12.13
CA GLN A 14 -9.41 1.23 10.82
C GLN A 14 -9.14 2.35 9.81
N THR A 15 -10.05 3.33 9.71
CA THR A 15 -9.87 4.50 8.84
C THR A 15 -8.72 5.39 9.31
N LYS A 16 -8.54 5.55 10.63
CA LYS A 16 -7.41 6.33 11.17
C LYS A 16 -6.07 5.70 10.82
N LEU A 17 -5.94 4.38 10.95
CA LEU A 17 -4.73 3.64 10.55
C LEU A 17 -4.44 3.80 9.06
N GLY A 18 -5.47 3.68 8.21
CA GLY A 18 -5.36 3.94 6.76
C GLY A 18 -4.82 5.32 6.47
N LYS A 19 -5.44 6.36 7.03
CA LYS A 19 -5.00 7.76 6.87
C LYS A 19 -3.57 7.99 7.37
N THR A 20 -3.18 7.37 8.49
CA THR A 20 -1.82 7.50 9.00
C THR A 20 -0.80 6.86 8.06
N ALA A 21 -1.07 5.65 7.57
CA ALA A 21 -0.18 4.96 6.62
C ALA A 21 -0.05 5.75 5.30
N THR A 22 -1.17 6.22 4.74
CA THR A 22 -1.16 6.99 3.49
C THR A 22 -0.47 8.34 3.64
N SER A 23 -0.71 9.05 4.74
CA SER A 23 -0.03 10.34 5.00
C SER A 23 1.47 10.17 5.17
N TYR A 24 1.92 9.05 5.76
CA TYR A 24 3.35 8.73 5.85
C TYR A 24 3.94 8.52 4.45
N LEU A 25 3.31 7.69 3.61
CA LEU A 25 3.78 7.42 2.25
C LEU A 25 3.84 8.69 1.39
N GLN A 26 2.81 9.53 1.44
CA GLN A 26 2.80 10.81 0.73
C GLN A 26 3.92 11.74 1.19
N LYS A 27 4.20 11.79 2.50
CA LYS A 27 5.27 12.65 3.03
C LYS A 27 6.66 12.15 2.67
N GLU A 28 6.86 10.84 2.69
CA GLU A 28 8.17 10.23 2.49
C GLU A 28 8.56 10.11 1.01
N PHE A 29 7.60 9.71 0.16
CA PHE A 29 7.87 9.35 -1.24
C PHE A 29 7.14 10.27 -2.25
N ASP A 30 6.42 11.30 -1.79
CA ASP A 30 5.62 12.17 -2.66
C ASP A 30 4.59 11.40 -3.52
N VAL A 31 3.95 10.37 -2.98
CA VAL A 31 2.96 9.54 -3.69
C VAL A 31 1.52 9.77 -3.21
N ASP A 32 0.57 9.90 -4.15
CA ASP A 32 -0.87 10.00 -3.86
C ASP A 32 -1.47 8.60 -3.74
N ILE A 33 -1.38 8.05 -2.52
CA ILE A 33 -1.98 6.77 -2.15
C ILE A 33 -3.09 7.05 -1.14
N ASN A 34 -4.27 6.51 -1.37
CA ASN A 34 -5.38 6.49 -0.43
C ASN A 34 -5.79 5.06 -0.10
N VAL A 35 -6.02 4.80 1.18
CA VAL A 35 -6.55 3.54 1.72
C VAL A 35 -7.65 3.92 2.69
N ASP A 36 -8.91 3.63 2.34
CA ASP A 36 -10.06 4.05 3.15
C ASP A 36 -10.11 3.32 4.50
N LYS A 37 -9.81 2.02 4.50
CA LYS A 37 -9.79 1.20 5.73
C LYS A 37 -8.66 0.18 5.73
N VAL A 38 -8.04 0.04 6.90
CA VAL A 38 -7.09 -1.02 7.24
C VAL A 38 -7.71 -1.89 8.31
N ASP A 39 -7.97 -3.16 8.00
CA ASP A 39 -8.51 -4.15 8.93
C ASP A 39 -7.41 -5.11 9.37
N LEU A 40 -7.12 -5.06 10.68
CA LEU A 40 -6.13 -5.89 11.39
C LEU A 40 -6.80 -6.70 12.51
N SER A 41 -8.13 -6.81 12.49
CA SER A 41 -8.90 -7.44 13.57
C SER A 41 -8.57 -8.92 13.75
N PHE A 42 -8.27 -9.60 12.63
CA PHE A 42 -7.81 -10.98 12.62
C PHE A 42 -6.29 -11.04 12.68
N LEU A 43 -5.75 -11.52 13.81
CA LEU A 43 -4.32 -11.67 14.02
C LEU A 43 -3.67 -12.53 12.92
N GLY A 44 -2.70 -11.96 12.23
CA GLY A 44 -1.95 -12.62 11.17
C GLY A 44 -2.47 -12.32 9.77
N ASN A 45 -3.61 -11.64 9.63
CA ASN A 45 -4.12 -11.15 8.35
C ASN A 45 -4.14 -9.63 8.31
N VAL A 46 -3.96 -9.09 7.11
CA VAL A 46 -4.10 -7.68 6.80
C VAL A 46 -5.06 -7.57 5.64
N GLN A 47 -6.10 -6.74 5.81
CA GLN A 47 -7.03 -6.42 4.74
C GLN A 47 -7.07 -4.91 4.53
N LEU A 48 -6.89 -4.47 3.30
CA LEU A 48 -6.97 -3.07 2.89
C LEU A 48 -8.18 -2.92 1.96
N LYS A 49 -9.06 -1.97 2.26
CA LYS A 49 -10.28 -1.72 1.48
C LYS A 49 -10.18 -0.37 0.78
N ASP A 50 -10.65 -0.37 -0.45
CA ASP A 50 -10.71 0.81 -1.32
C ASP A 50 -9.37 1.54 -1.38
N ILE A 51 -8.38 0.85 -1.96
CA ILE A 51 -7.07 1.42 -2.26
C ILE A 51 -7.19 2.18 -3.59
N LEU A 52 -6.83 3.46 -3.60
CA LEU A 52 -6.71 4.28 -4.79
C LEU A 52 -5.30 4.89 -4.83
N ILE A 53 -4.58 4.63 -5.89
CA ILE A 53 -3.27 5.24 -6.17
C ILE A 53 -3.42 6.09 -7.42
N LYS A 54 -3.01 7.36 -7.34
CA LYS A 54 -2.98 8.25 -8.50
C LYS A 54 -1.58 8.38 -9.07
N ASN A 55 -1.49 8.56 -10.39
CA ASN A 55 -0.24 8.91 -11.05
C ASN A 55 0.10 10.41 -10.90
N HIS A 56 1.21 10.84 -11.48
CA HIS A 56 1.68 12.23 -11.48
C HIS A 56 0.76 13.20 -12.23
N HIS A 57 -0.22 12.71 -13.00
CA HIS A 57 -1.28 13.52 -13.63
C HIS A 57 -2.60 13.51 -12.85
N ALA A 58 -2.60 12.98 -11.63
CA ALA A 58 -3.79 12.80 -10.79
C ALA A 58 -4.88 11.91 -11.40
N ASP A 59 -4.54 11.10 -12.40
CA ASP A 59 -5.39 10.04 -12.93
C ASP A 59 -5.22 8.76 -12.10
N THR A 60 -6.20 7.85 -12.17
CA THR A 60 -6.14 6.56 -11.45
C THR A 60 -5.06 5.66 -12.06
N LEU A 61 -3.99 5.40 -11.30
CA LEU A 61 -2.94 4.45 -11.65
C LEU A 61 -3.35 3.03 -11.24
N ILE A 62 -3.67 2.85 -9.95
CA ILE A 62 -4.12 1.57 -9.39
C ILE A 62 -5.39 1.81 -8.59
N TYR A 63 -6.38 0.94 -8.76
CA TYR A 63 -7.49 0.82 -7.82
C TYR A 63 -7.62 -0.64 -7.38
N VAL A 64 -7.82 -0.86 -6.09
CA VAL A 64 -8.11 -2.17 -5.53
C VAL A 64 -9.27 -2.03 -4.55
N ARG A 65 -10.40 -2.67 -4.86
CA ARG A 65 -11.52 -2.70 -3.93
C ARG A 65 -11.16 -3.40 -2.62
N ASN A 66 -10.46 -4.54 -2.71
CA ASN A 66 -10.03 -5.28 -1.54
C ASN A 66 -8.69 -5.99 -1.79
N LEU A 67 -7.69 -5.70 -0.97
CA LEU A 67 -6.42 -6.43 -0.89
C LEU A 67 -6.41 -7.22 0.41
N THR A 68 -6.09 -8.52 0.34
CA THR A 68 -5.87 -9.36 1.52
C THR A 68 -4.50 -10.00 1.46
N THR A 69 -3.80 -10.00 2.58
CA THR A 69 -2.53 -10.72 2.75
C THR A 69 -2.43 -11.26 4.18
N SER A 70 -1.48 -12.17 4.42
CA SER A 70 -1.10 -12.59 5.76
C SER A 70 0.29 -12.09 6.13
N VAL A 71 0.51 -11.86 7.41
CA VAL A 71 1.82 -11.49 7.96
C VAL A 71 2.26 -12.64 8.86
N PHE A 72 3.36 -13.31 8.49
CA PHE A 72 3.86 -14.46 9.25
C PHE A 72 4.33 -14.09 10.66
N SER A 73 4.89 -12.89 10.83
CA SER A 73 5.37 -12.43 12.14
C SER A 73 5.37 -10.90 12.24
N TYR A 74 4.44 -10.35 13.01
CA TYR A 74 4.46 -8.92 13.37
C TYR A 74 5.73 -8.53 14.14
N ARG A 75 6.35 -9.48 14.87
CA ARG A 75 7.63 -9.24 15.56
C ARG A 75 8.78 -9.02 14.58
N ASN A 76 8.80 -9.76 13.47
CA ASN A 76 9.81 -9.58 12.43
C ASN A 76 9.58 -8.28 11.66
N MET A 77 8.32 -7.88 11.49
CA MET A 77 7.91 -6.62 10.89
C MET A 77 8.50 -5.40 11.63
N VAL A 78 8.53 -5.43 12.97
CA VAL A 78 9.17 -4.39 13.80
C VAL A 78 10.69 -4.36 13.60
N ASN A 79 11.30 -5.50 13.25
CA ASN A 79 12.73 -5.61 12.93
C ASN A 79 13.01 -5.42 11.42
N SER A 80 12.10 -4.75 10.70
CA SER A 80 12.19 -4.48 9.25
C SER A 80 12.28 -5.70 8.34
N LYS A 81 11.99 -6.91 8.85
CA LYS A 81 11.83 -8.11 8.03
C LYS A 81 10.35 -8.31 7.75
N LEU A 82 9.90 -7.75 6.64
CA LEU A 82 8.54 -7.91 6.14
C LEU A 82 8.42 -9.27 5.45
N ASP A 83 7.58 -10.14 5.99
CA ASP A 83 7.34 -11.49 5.47
C ASP A 83 5.83 -11.66 5.26
N PHE A 84 5.39 -11.32 4.05
CA PHE A 84 4.01 -11.40 3.64
C PHE A 84 3.74 -12.76 3.02
N GLY A 85 2.63 -13.38 3.40
CA GLY A 85 2.11 -14.55 2.73
C GLY A 85 1.42 -14.20 1.42
N GLN A 86 0.48 -15.04 1.01
CA GLN A 86 -0.22 -14.86 -0.26
C GLN A 86 -0.99 -13.55 -0.30
N ILE A 87 -0.73 -12.73 -1.32
CA ILE A 87 -1.49 -11.52 -1.62
C ILE A 87 -2.63 -11.89 -2.57
N SER A 88 -3.84 -11.47 -2.25
CA SER A 88 -5.01 -11.59 -3.13
C SER A 88 -5.64 -10.21 -3.34
N LEU A 89 -5.96 -9.91 -4.61
CA LEU A 89 -6.56 -8.65 -5.02
C LEU A 89 -7.95 -8.91 -5.60
N ASN A 90 -8.94 -8.14 -5.18
CA ASN A 90 -10.29 -8.18 -5.71
C ASN A 90 -10.70 -6.79 -6.21
N GLY A 91 -11.32 -6.74 -7.40
CA GLY A 91 -11.64 -5.48 -8.06
C GLY A 91 -10.38 -4.67 -8.39
N PHE A 92 -9.34 -5.35 -8.89
CA PHE A 92 -8.06 -4.75 -9.26
C PHE A 92 -8.15 -4.08 -10.63
N ILE A 93 -7.67 -2.85 -10.69
CA ILE A 93 -7.51 -2.06 -11.91
C ILE A 93 -6.09 -1.51 -11.90
N LEU A 94 -5.42 -1.59 -13.05
CA LEU A 94 -4.12 -0.99 -13.32
C LEU A 94 -4.19 -0.28 -14.67
N ASN A 95 -3.94 1.03 -14.68
CA ASN A 95 -3.87 1.84 -15.88
C ASN A 95 -2.44 2.31 -16.09
N ILE A 96 -1.78 1.79 -17.12
CA ILE A 96 -0.42 2.21 -17.50
C ILE A 96 -0.55 3.08 -18.74
N ASN A 97 -0.20 4.36 -18.60
CA ASN A 97 -0.24 5.33 -19.68
C ASN A 97 1.11 6.01 -19.80
N THR A 98 1.60 6.16 -21.02
CA THR A 98 2.67 7.10 -21.36
C THR A 98 2.02 8.36 -21.94
N TYR A 99 2.15 9.51 -21.28
CA TYR A 99 1.52 10.74 -21.75
C TYR A 99 2.34 11.39 -22.87
N LYS A 100 1.67 12.22 -23.67
CA LYS A 100 2.31 12.87 -24.83
C LYS A 100 3.49 13.73 -24.39
N GLY A 101 4.68 13.39 -24.89
CA GLY A 101 5.92 14.12 -24.59
C GLY A 101 6.69 13.57 -23.39
N GLU A 102 6.18 12.53 -22.73
CA GLU A 102 6.91 11.77 -21.71
C GLU A 102 7.60 10.56 -22.33
N THR A 103 8.77 10.21 -21.79
CA THR A 103 9.50 8.98 -22.18
C THR A 103 9.01 7.79 -21.36
N ASP A 104 8.89 7.99 -20.04
CA ASP A 104 8.51 6.95 -19.10
C ASP A 104 6.98 6.93 -18.90
N ASP A 105 6.44 5.75 -18.66
CA ASP A 105 5.02 5.61 -18.31
C ASP A 105 4.73 5.97 -16.85
N ALA A 106 3.45 6.18 -16.55
CA ALA A 106 2.97 6.56 -15.22
C ALA A 106 3.30 5.55 -14.10
N LEU A 107 3.45 4.25 -14.41
CA LEU A 107 3.84 3.26 -13.42
C LEU A 107 5.34 3.34 -13.14
N THR A 108 6.16 3.52 -14.18
CA THR A 108 7.62 3.73 -14.05
C THR A 108 7.90 4.95 -13.17
N ILE A 109 7.31 6.10 -13.49
CA ILE A 109 7.45 7.33 -12.67
C ILE A 109 6.99 7.13 -11.22
N PHE A 110 5.92 6.34 -11.00
CA PHE A 110 5.46 6.02 -9.65
C PHE A 110 6.43 5.14 -8.88
N VAL A 111 7.03 4.12 -9.51
CA VAL A 111 8.01 3.23 -8.88
C VAL A 111 9.30 3.99 -8.54
N ASP A 112 9.75 4.88 -9.42
CA ASP A 112 10.96 5.70 -9.22
C ASP A 112 10.87 6.60 -7.99
N LYS A 113 9.67 6.98 -7.55
CA LYS A 113 9.46 7.73 -6.31
C LYS A 113 9.87 6.97 -5.04
N PHE A 114 10.01 5.66 -5.11
CA PHE A 114 10.46 4.81 -4.00
C PHE A 114 11.95 4.45 -4.08
N ASP A 115 12.66 4.85 -5.13
CA ASP A 115 14.10 4.67 -5.22
C ASP A 115 14.79 5.61 -4.22
N ASP A 116 15.57 5.05 -3.29
CA ASP A 116 16.35 5.80 -2.30
C ASP A 116 17.70 6.28 -2.86
N GLY A 117 17.94 6.09 -4.17
CA GLY A 117 19.17 6.45 -4.86
C GLY A 117 20.33 5.51 -4.55
N VAL A 118 20.10 4.43 -3.80
CA VAL A 118 21.11 3.41 -3.51
C VAL A 118 21.08 2.40 -4.66
N LYS A 119 22.09 2.48 -5.52
CA LYS A 119 22.33 1.44 -6.54
C LYS A 119 22.59 0.12 -5.85
N THR A 120 21.61 -0.78 -5.84
CA THR A 120 21.84 -2.16 -5.44
C THR A 120 22.53 -2.88 -6.59
N ASP A 121 23.81 -3.20 -6.44
CA ASP A 121 24.60 -4.05 -7.36
C ASP A 121 24.16 -5.53 -7.34
N LYS A 122 22.86 -5.79 -7.30
CA LYS A 122 22.29 -7.12 -7.42
C LYS A 122 21.22 -7.13 -8.52
N PRO A 123 21.37 -7.97 -9.55
CA PRO A 123 20.32 -8.13 -10.54
C PRO A 123 19.07 -8.68 -9.87
N SER A 124 17.92 -8.14 -10.31
CA SER A 124 16.59 -8.69 -10.04
C SER A 124 16.41 -10.07 -10.67
#